data_AF-A0A961C5G0-F1
#
_entry.id   AF-A0A961C5G0-F1
#
_cell.length_a   1.000
_cell.length_b   1.000
_cell.length_c   1.000
_cell.angle_alpha   90.00
_cell.angle_beta   90.00
_cell.angle_gamma   90.00
#
_symmetry.space_group_name_H-M   'P 1'
#
loop_
_entity.id
_entity.type
_entity.pdbx_description
1 polymer ?
#
loop_
_entity_poly.entity_id
_entity_poly.type
_entity_poly.pdbx_seq_one_letter_code
_entity_poly.pdbx_strand_id
1 'polypeptide(L)'
;MTLVYLDANVLVPSYTRTLLIMAAPLSNFTVCWSLHAEAEAERHQSEGAVPISMLRARFGWDALVPDGNIELEDTDIKDRPILSAAALTGASFVVTENMKDFGQEDLVRLRMSAVHPDLFLAHRLSVDTYREVLGRLAKARTRLPNTAADMHRDETGERLPLLARRMRDAYEVTVAQSTKGAPSLAFRGVRCVSCDKSVNRSGMLVSGVCSECEVVT
;
A
#
# COMPACT_ATOMS: atom_id res chain seq x y z
N MET A 1 -2.02 15.64 -5.86
CA MET A 1 -1.95 14.59 -4.81
C MET A 1 -2.02 13.25 -5.51
N THR A 2 -1.18 12.27 -5.18
CA THR A 2 -1.21 10.95 -5.82
C THR A 2 -2.41 10.15 -5.30
N LEU A 3 -3.30 9.67 -6.17
CA LEU A 3 -4.39 8.77 -5.77
C LEU A 3 -3.90 7.32 -5.84
N VAL A 4 -4.17 6.55 -4.78
CA VAL A 4 -3.67 5.19 -4.59
C VAL A 4 -4.85 4.26 -4.33
N TYR A 5 -5.02 3.25 -5.17
CA TYR A 5 -6.04 2.23 -4.97
C TYR A 5 -5.48 1.11 -4.08
N LEU A 6 -6.22 0.71 -3.04
CA LEU A 6 -5.84 -0.39 -2.16
C LEU A 6 -6.55 -1.68 -2.58
N ASP A 7 -5.76 -2.70 -2.88
CA ASP A 7 -6.26 -4.05 -3.16
C ASP A 7 -6.82 -4.72 -1.90
N ALA A 8 -7.70 -5.71 -2.08
CA ALA A 8 -8.34 -6.46 -1.00
C ALA A 8 -7.30 -7.13 -0.09
N ASN A 9 -6.24 -7.71 -0.65
CA ASN A 9 -5.17 -8.36 0.13
C ASN A 9 -4.37 -7.38 1.02
N VAL A 10 -4.39 -6.08 0.72
CA VAL A 10 -3.77 -5.02 1.53
C VAL A 10 -4.77 -4.46 2.55
N LEU A 11 -6.06 -4.50 2.24
CA LEU A 11 -7.11 -4.15 3.17
C LEU A 11 -7.27 -5.19 4.29
N VAL A 12 -6.96 -6.47 4.10
CA VAL A 12 -7.15 -7.50 5.14
C VAL A 12 -6.26 -7.28 6.38
N PRO A 13 -4.91 -7.14 6.25
CA PRO A 13 -4.04 -7.00 7.42
C PRO A 13 -4.28 -5.67 8.13
N SER A 14 -4.78 -5.73 9.36
CA SER A 14 -5.16 -4.53 10.13
C SER A 14 -4.06 -3.50 10.25
N TYR A 15 -2.82 -3.95 10.49
CA TYR A 15 -1.66 -3.06 10.63
C TYR A 15 -1.35 -2.30 9.33
N THR A 16 -1.14 -3.01 8.22
CA THR A 16 -0.81 -2.42 6.91
C THR A 16 -1.91 -1.48 6.41
N ARG A 17 -3.18 -1.91 6.47
CA ARG A 17 -4.34 -1.09 6.12
C ARG A 17 -4.35 0.21 6.92
N THR A 18 -4.20 0.10 8.25
CA THR A 18 -4.30 1.26 9.14
C THR A 18 -3.15 2.24 8.90
N LEU A 19 -1.93 1.73 8.67
CA LEU A 19 -0.77 2.56 8.37
C LEU A 19 -0.97 3.36 7.07
N LEU A 20 -1.46 2.73 6.00
CA LEU A 20 -1.77 3.39 4.73
C LEU A 20 -2.84 4.49 4.89
N ILE A 21 -3.96 4.16 5.54
CA ILE A 21 -5.08 5.08 5.71
C ILE A 21 -4.71 6.26 6.62
N MET A 22 -4.04 6.01 7.74
CA MET A 22 -3.67 7.08 8.69
C MET A 22 -2.53 7.95 8.17
N ALA A 23 -1.64 7.42 7.34
CA ALA A 23 -0.54 8.19 6.78
C ALA A 23 -0.97 9.06 5.59
N ALA A 24 -2.00 8.65 4.83
CA ALA A 24 -2.50 9.39 3.68
C ALA A 24 -2.76 10.89 3.95
N PRO A 25 -3.54 11.30 4.96
CA PRO A 25 -3.78 12.73 5.24
C PRO A 25 -2.54 13.50 5.73
N LEU A 26 -1.45 12.81 6.07
CA LEU A 26 -0.17 13.37 6.52
C LEU A 26 0.92 13.24 5.45
N SER A 27 0.55 12.84 4.24
CA SER A 27 1.47 12.53 3.14
C SER A 27 0.96 13.13 1.83
N ASN A 28 1.75 13.01 0.76
CA ASN A 28 1.40 13.49 -0.58
C ASN A 28 0.56 12.49 -1.39
N PHE A 29 -0.23 11.63 -0.73
CA PHE A 29 -1.10 10.65 -1.38
C PHE A 29 -2.44 10.50 -0.65
N THR A 30 -3.48 10.12 -1.38
CA THR A 30 -4.77 9.69 -0.85
C THR A 30 -5.03 8.24 -1.22
N VAL A 31 -5.89 7.57 -0.47
CA VAL A 31 -6.24 6.16 -0.70
C VAL A 31 -7.70 6.02 -1.11
N CYS A 32 -7.99 5.04 -1.97
CA CYS A 32 -9.33 4.62 -2.32
C CYS A 32 -9.42 3.11 -2.51
N TRP A 33 -10.64 2.57 -2.51
CA TRP A 33 -10.97 1.20 -2.88
C TRP A 33 -12.44 1.11 -3.32
N SER A 34 -12.81 0.09 -4.08
CA SER A 34 -14.19 -0.12 -4.51
C SER A 34 -14.99 -0.97 -3.52
N LEU A 35 -16.31 -1.03 -3.69
CA LEU A 35 -17.17 -1.94 -2.93
C LEU A 35 -16.79 -3.40 -3.18
N HIS A 36 -16.41 -3.74 -4.41
CA HIS A 36 -15.88 -5.06 -4.73
C HIS A 36 -14.65 -5.40 -3.88
N ALA A 37 -13.66 -4.52 -3.82
CA ALA A 37 -12.44 -4.73 -3.03
C ALA A 37 -12.72 -4.84 -1.52
N GLU A 38 -13.64 -4.01 -1.01
CA GLU A 38 -14.07 -4.09 0.39
C GLU A 38 -14.72 -5.43 0.72
N ALA A 39 -15.69 -5.86 -0.11
CA ALA A 39 -16.38 -7.14 0.09
C ALA A 39 -15.43 -8.34 -0.05
N GLU A 40 -14.48 -8.28 -0.98
CA GLU A 40 -13.42 -9.28 -1.15
C GLU A 40 -12.53 -9.36 0.09
N ALA A 41 -12.13 -8.21 0.64
CA ALA A 41 -11.31 -8.15 1.84
C ALA A 41 -12.09 -8.70 3.05
N GLU A 42 -13.35 -8.31 3.24
CA GLU A 42 -14.19 -8.79 4.35
C GLU A 42 -14.37 -10.31 4.33
N ARG A 43 -14.53 -10.92 3.14
CA ARG A 43 -14.59 -12.38 2.98
C ARG A 43 -13.31 -13.10 3.43
N HIS A 44 -12.17 -12.42 3.38
CA HIS A 44 -10.85 -12.95 3.75
C HIS A 44 -10.39 -12.50 5.14
N GLN A 45 -11.19 -11.72 5.88
CA GLN A 45 -10.86 -11.37 7.25
C GLN A 45 -10.97 -12.60 8.16
N SER A 46 -10.14 -12.63 9.22
CA SER A 46 -10.25 -13.64 10.26
C SER A 46 -11.60 -13.56 10.97
N GLU A 47 -12.08 -14.72 11.44
CA GLU A 47 -13.32 -14.80 12.21
C GLU A 47 -13.30 -13.83 13.42
N GLY A 48 -14.41 -13.12 13.62
CA GLY A 48 -14.55 -12.12 14.69
C GLY A 48 -13.84 -10.78 14.44
N ALA A 49 -13.18 -10.59 13.29
CA ALA A 49 -12.67 -9.28 12.90
C ALA A 49 -13.84 -8.30 12.66
N VAL A 50 -13.64 -7.03 13.02
CA VAL A 50 -14.60 -5.98 12.68
C VAL A 50 -14.59 -5.77 11.16
N PRO A 51 -15.77 -5.77 10.49
CA PRO A 51 -15.87 -5.54 9.05
C PRO A 51 -15.23 -4.21 8.63
N ILE A 52 -14.55 -4.19 7.49
CA ILE A 52 -13.87 -3.00 6.97
C ILE A 52 -14.88 -1.88 6.67
N SER A 53 -16.05 -2.22 6.15
CA SER A 53 -17.19 -1.32 5.92
C SER A 53 -17.63 -0.61 7.21
N MET A 54 -17.70 -1.34 8.33
CA MET A 54 -18.04 -0.79 9.63
C MET A 54 -16.94 0.13 10.16
N LEU A 55 -15.66 -0.21 9.98
CA LEU A 55 -14.54 0.66 10.33
C LEU A 55 -14.57 1.95 9.50
N ARG A 56 -14.75 1.83 8.19
CA ARG A 56 -14.87 2.96 7.27
C ARG A 56 -15.98 3.91 7.70
N ALA A 57 -17.18 3.39 7.99
CA ALA A 57 -18.30 4.20 8.45
C ALA A 57 -18.01 4.86 9.81
N ARG A 58 -17.44 4.11 10.77
CA ARG A 58 -17.14 4.61 12.11
C ARG A 58 -16.10 5.73 12.11
N PHE A 59 -15.09 5.64 11.26
CA PHE A 59 -14.00 6.61 11.19
C PHE A 59 -14.15 7.64 10.07
N GLY A 60 -15.24 7.58 9.29
CA GLY A 60 -15.52 8.51 8.20
C GLY A 60 -14.47 8.46 7.08
N TRP A 61 -13.95 7.28 6.72
CA TRP A 61 -12.98 7.17 5.63
C TRP A 61 -13.68 7.37 4.28
N ASP A 62 -13.48 8.53 3.67
CA ASP A 62 -13.97 8.85 2.32
C ASP A 62 -13.07 8.22 1.25
N ALA A 63 -13.19 6.90 1.11
CA ALA A 63 -12.29 6.09 0.28
C ALA A 63 -13.02 5.26 -0.78
N LEU A 64 -14.36 5.20 -0.75
CA LEU A 64 -15.10 4.40 -1.72
C LEU A 64 -15.13 5.04 -3.10
N VAL A 65 -14.80 4.25 -4.11
CA VAL A 65 -14.98 4.58 -5.52
C VAL A 65 -15.94 3.57 -6.18
N PRO A 66 -16.58 3.91 -7.31
CA PRO A 66 -17.37 2.94 -8.06
C PRO A 66 -16.57 1.71 -8.45
N ASP A 67 -17.24 0.56 -8.54
CA ASP A 67 -16.67 -0.62 -9.17
C ASP A 67 -16.35 -0.32 -10.65
N GLY A 68 -15.38 -1.04 -11.21
CA GLY A 68 -14.97 -0.87 -12.59
C GLY A 68 -15.12 -2.12 -13.41
N ASN A 69 -15.38 -1.93 -14.70
CA ASN A 69 -15.42 -2.99 -15.69
C ASN A 69 -14.92 -2.43 -17.03
N ILE A 70 -13.61 -2.45 -17.24
CA ILE A 70 -12.99 -2.11 -18.53
C ILE A 70 -12.34 -3.36 -19.12
N GLU A 71 -12.21 -3.39 -20.45
CA GLU A 71 -11.51 -4.49 -21.13
C GLU A 71 -10.02 -4.47 -20.80
N LEU A 72 -9.54 -5.56 -20.22
CA LEU A 72 -8.16 -5.80 -19.79
C LEU A 72 -7.60 -7.03 -20.50
N GLU A 73 -6.36 -6.94 -20.96
CA GLU A 73 -5.75 -7.94 -21.85
C GLU A 73 -5.02 -9.02 -21.05
N ASP A 74 -4.08 -8.61 -20.18
CA ASP A 74 -3.12 -9.51 -19.53
C ASP A 74 -3.21 -9.51 -17.98
N THR A 75 -4.15 -8.77 -17.40
CA THR A 75 -4.50 -8.86 -15.98
C THR A 75 -5.36 -10.10 -15.68
N ASP A 76 -5.04 -10.79 -14.58
CA ASP A 76 -5.78 -11.97 -14.13
C ASP A 76 -7.27 -11.65 -13.98
N ILE A 77 -8.12 -12.56 -14.46
CA ILE A 77 -9.57 -12.38 -14.51
C ILE A 77 -10.14 -11.97 -13.14
N LYS A 78 -9.63 -12.54 -12.04
CA LYS A 78 -10.12 -12.24 -10.69
C LYS A 78 -9.73 -10.82 -10.22
N ASP A 79 -8.65 -10.26 -10.76
CA ASP A 79 -8.11 -8.93 -10.39
C ASP A 79 -8.52 -7.82 -11.36
N ARG A 80 -9.21 -8.16 -12.45
CA ARG A 80 -9.77 -7.17 -13.39
C ARG A 80 -10.69 -6.14 -12.74
N PRO A 81 -11.60 -6.51 -11.81
CA PRO A 81 -12.44 -5.51 -11.13
C PRO A 81 -11.61 -4.50 -10.32
N ILE A 82 -10.51 -4.96 -9.71
CA ILE A 82 -9.58 -4.13 -8.93
C ILE A 82 -8.89 -3.12 -9.85
N LEU A 83 -8.23 -3.58 -10.91
CA LEU A 83 -7.51 -2.69 -11.83
C LEU A 83 -8.46 -1.76 -12.60
N SER A 84 -9.66 -2.25 -12.97
CA SER A 84 -10.66 -1.44 -13.65
C SER A 84 -11.15 -0.28 -12.78
N ALA A 85 -11.50 -0.55 -11.52
CA ALA A 85 -11.95 0.50 -10.59
C ALA A 85 -10.84 1.53 -10.36
N ALA A 86 -9.60 1.06 -10.15
CA ALA A 86 -8.42 1.89 -9.99
C ALA A 86 -8.17 2.81 -11.20
N ALA A 87 -8.30 2.28 -12.42
CA ALA A 87 -8.13 3.05 -13.64
C ALA A 87 -9.22 4.11 -13.83
N LEU A 88 -10.48 3.74 -13.64
CA LEU A 88 -11.62 4.64 -13.83
C LEU A 88 -11.64 5.80 -12.82
N THR A 89 -11.12 5.59 -11.61
CA THR A 89 -10.97 6.67 -10.62
C THR A 89 -9.73 7.53 -10.85
N GLY A 90 -8.87 7.19 -11.81
CA GLY A 90 -7.62 7.90 -12.07
C GLY A 90 -6.52 7.64 -11.03
N ALA A 91 -6.55 6.47 -10.37
CA ALA A 91 -5.48 6.07 -9.46
C ALA A 91 -4.15 5.95 -10.23
N SER A 92 -3.07 6.39 -9.61
CA SER A 92 -1.72 6.24 -10.14
C SER A 92 -1.13 4.87 -9.81
N PHE A 93 -1.51 4.33 -8.65
CA PHE A 93 -1.00 3.06 -8.14
C PHE A 93 -2.13 2.14 -7.71
N VAL A 94 -1.93 0.84 -7.90
CA VAL A 94 -2.59 -0.21 -7.11
C VAL A 94 -1.58 -0.72 -6.10
N VAL A 95 -1.89 -0.60 -4.81
CA VAL A 95 -1.07 -1.20 -3.74
C VAL A 95 -1.62 -2.59 -3.46
N THR A 96 -0.80 -3.61 -3.66
CA THR A 96 -1.17 -5.03 -3.60
C THR A 96 -0.02 -5.88 -3.07
N GLU A 97 -0.30 -7.05 -2.51
CA GLU A 97 0.72 -8.08 -2.21
C GLU A 97 0.93 -9.08 -3.39
N ASN A 98 0.10 -9.02 -4.45
CA ASN A 98 0.10 -9.99 -5.55
C ASN A 98 0.45 -9.34 -6.91
N MET A 99 1.61 -8.70 -7.01
CA MET A 99 2.05 -7.93 -8.20
C MET A 99 1.96 -8.68 -9.54
N LYS A 100 2.12 -10.02 -9.51
CA LYS A 100 2.10 -10.86 -10.72
C LYS A 100 0.71 -10.94 -11.38
N ASP A 101 -0.34 -10.71 -10.60
CA ASP A 101 -1.74 -10.84 -11.05
C ASP A 101 -2.18 -9.60 -11.86
N PHE A 102 -1.43 -8.50 -11.77
CA PHE A 102 -1.62 -7.29 -12.56
C PHE A 102 -0.77 -7.31 -13.84
N GLY A 103 -1.44 -7.24 -14.99
CA GLY A 103 -0.83 -7.34 -16.32
C GLY A 103 0.12 -6.18 -16.63
N GLN A 104 1.27 -6.46 -17.25
CA GLN A 104 2.25 -5.43 -17.59
C GLN A 104 1.77 -4.57 -18.77
N GLU A 105 1.07 -5.17 -19.74
CA GLU A 105 0.52 -4.46 -20.90
C GLU A 105 -0.61 -3.54 -20.48
N ASP A 106 -1.53 -4.04 -19.64
CA ASP A 106 -2.59 -3.24 -19.04
C ASP A 106 -2.03 -2.07 -18.20
N LEU A 107 -1.07 -2.31 -17.30
CA LEU A 107 -0.48 -1.25 -16.48
C LEU A 107 0.21 -0.17 -17.33
N VAL A 108 0.85 -0.54 -18.44
CA VAL A 108 1.47 0.43 -19.38
C VAL A 108 0.39 1.23 -20.09
N ARG A 109 -0.62 0.55 -20.64
CA ARG A 109 -1.73 1.18 -21.37
C ARG A 109 -2.49 2.17 -20.50
N LEU A 110 -2.73 1.82 -19.23
CA LEU A 110 -3.41 2.65 -18.25
C LEU A 110 -2.49 3.70 -17.59
N ARG A 111 -1.18 3.67 -17.85
CA ARG A 111 -0.16 4.51 -17.23
C ARG A 111 -0.16 4.44 -15.69
N MET A 112 -0.30 3.23 -15.16
CA MET A 112 -0.39 2.92 -13.73
C MET A 112 0.79 2.05 -13.28
N SER A 113 0.85 1.76 -11.97
CA SER A 113 1.76 0.74 -11.43
C SER A 113 1.15 -0.05 -10.29
N ALA A 114 1.45 -1.34 -10.25
CA ALA A 114 1.23 -2.20 -9.10
C ALA A 114 2.47 -2.17 -8.21
N VAL A 115 2.29 -1.98 -6.91
CA VAL A 115 3.41 -1.79 -5.96
C VAL A 115 3.11 -2.46 -4.62
N HIS A 116 4.12 -3.15 -4.07
CA HIS A 116 4.03 -3.76 -2.76
C HIS A 116 3.87 -2.69 -1.66
N PRO A 117 3.03 -2.88 -0.63
CA PRO A 117 2.82 -1.89 0.43
C PRO A 117 4.11 -1.49 1.16
N ASP A 118 5.02 -2.44 1.37
CA ASP A 118 6.34 -2.17 1.98
C ASP A 118 7.16 -1.16 1.16
N LEU A 119 7.30 -1.42 -0.14
CA LEU A 119 8.01 -0.52 -1.07
C LEU A 119 7.30 0.83 -1.18
N PHE A 120 5.97 0.82 -1.29
CA PHE A 120 5.19 2.06 -1.37
C PHE A 120 5.42 2.94 -0.14
N LEU A 121 5.19 2.42 1.07
CA LEU A 121 5.34 3.19 2.29
C LEU A 121 6.79 3.64 2.54
N ALA A 122 7.78 2.80 2.22
CA ALA A 122 9.20 3.15 2.37
C ALA A 122 9.59 4.41 1.57
N HIS A 123 9.00 4.60 0.39
CA HIS A 123 9.27 5.77 -0.45
C HIS A 123 8.34 6.96 -0.20
N ARG A 124 7.12 6.74 0.32
CA ARG A 124 6.11 7.79 0.48
C ARG A 124 6.06 8.41 1.86
N LEU A 125 6.52 7.71 2.89
CA LEU A 125 6.52 8.24 4.26
C LEU A 125 7.79 9.02 4.56
N SER A 126 7.63 10.16 5.22
CA SER A 126 8.71 10.81 5.97
C SER A 126 8.84 10.15 7.35
N VAL A 127 10.00 10.35 8.00
CA VAL A 127 10.22 9.90 9.38
C VAL A 127 9.20 10.53 10.34
N ASP A 128 8.86 11.81 10.14
CA ASP A 128 7.92 12.53 11.00
C ASP A 128 6.49 11.99 10.87
N THR A 129 6.02 11.76 9.64
CA THR A 129 4.70 11.15 9.41
C THR A 129 4.65 9.73 9.98
N TYR A 130 5.71 8.95 9.79
CA TYR A 130 5.81 7.60 10.35
C TYR A 130 5.76 7.61 11.89
N ARG A 131 6.51 8.51 12.55
CA ARG A 131 6.47 8.70 14.00
C ARG A 131 5.09 9.09 14.50
N GLU A 132 4.45 10.05 13.85
CA GLU A 132 3.12 10.54 14.22
C GLU A 132 2.07 9.41 14.13
N VAL A 133 2.06 8.65 13.04
CA VAL A 133 1.09 7.55 12.85
C VAL A 133 1.30 6.45 13.89
N LEU A 134 2.54 6.00 14.11
CA LEU A 134 2.80 4.98 15.13
C LEU A 134 2.52 5.50 16.56
N GLY A 135 2.80 6.76 16.84
CA GLY A 135 2.46 7.40 18.11
C GLY A 135 0.95 7.40 18.38
N ARG A 136 0.13 7.69 17.35
CA ARG A 136 -1.34 7.60 17.45
C ARG A 136 -1.82 6.16 17.64
N LEU A 137 -1.25 5.21 16.91
CA LEU A 137 -1.60 3.79 17.03
C LEU A 137 -1.28 3.24 18.42
N ALA A 138 -0.09 3.57 18.94
CA ALA A 138 0.31 3.20 20.29
C ALA A 138 -0.67 3.71 21.35
N LYS A 139 -1.05 5.00 21.27
CA LYS A 139 -2.03 5.60 22.20
C LYS A 139 -3.41 4.95 22.15
N ALA A 140 -3.84 4.49 20.98
CA ALA A 140 -5.15 3.88 20.78
C ALA A 140 -5.21 2.38 21.14
N ARG A 141 -4.06 1.73 21.36
CA ARG A 141 -3.96 0.28 21.49
C ARG A 141 -3.64 -0.13 22.93
N THR A 142 -4.44 -1.04 23.48
CA THR A 142 -4.19 -1.61 24.81
C THR A 142 -3.38 -2.90 24.77
N ARG A 143 -3.50 -3.69 23.70
CA ARG A 143 -2.78 -4.96 23.49
C ARG A 143 -1.39 -4.75 22.90
N LEU A 144 -0.42 -5.54 23.33
CA LEU A 144 0.94 -5.50 22.78
C LEU A 144 1.00 -5.82 21.26
N PRO A 145 2.01 -5.29 20.54
CA PRO A 145 2.84 -4.15 20.94
C PRO A 145 1.99 -2.87 21.03
N ASN A 146 2.15 -2.10 22.12
CA ASN A 146 1.35 -0.90 22.40
C ASN A 146 2.21 0.37 22.59
N THR A 147 3.51 0.30 22.27
CA THR A 147 4.38 1.47 22.13
C THR A 147 4.78 1.62 20.67
N ALA A 148 5.08 2.85 20.24
CA ALA A 148 5.48 3.11 18.85
C ALA A 148 6.81 2.41 18.49
N ALA A 149 7.75 2.34 19.44
CA ALA A 149 9.01 1.63 19.26
C ALA A 149 8.82 0.11 19.14
N ASP A 150 7.93 -0.49 19.96
CA ASP A 150 7.61 -1.91 19.85
C ASP A 150 6.86 -2.24 18.55
N MET A 151 5.95 -1.37 18.11
CA MET A 151 5.28 -1.52 16.81
C MET A 151 6.26 -1.43 15.64
N HIS A 152 7.22 -0.50 15.70
CA HIS A 152 8.29 -0.40 14.70
C HIS A 152 9.13 -1.69 14.69
N ARG A 153 9.56 -2.15 15.86
CA ARG A 153 10.37 -3.36 15.99
C ARG A 153 9.65 -4.60 15.49
N ASP A 154 8.44 -4.86 15.99
CA ASP A 154 7.77 -6.15 15.87
C ASP A 154 6.85 -6.17 14.64
N GLU A 155 5.94 -5.20 14.50
CA GLU A 155 4.94 -5.22 13.42
C GLU A 155 5.48 -4.66 12.09
N THR A 156 6.18 -3.51 12.11
CA THR A 156 6.83 -3.02 10.88
C THR A 156 7.97 -3.94 10.48
N GLY A 157 8.82 -4.37 11.41
CA GLY A 157 9.93 -5.29 11.13
C GLY A 157 9.49 -6.59 10.46
N GLU A 158 8.43 -7.20 10.99
CA GLU A 158 7.91 -8.46 10.45
C GLU A 158 7.20 -8.29 9.10
N ARG A 159 6.39 -7.24 8.94
CA ARG A 159 5.45 -7.12 7.82
C ARG A 159 5.93 -6.21 6.70
N LEU A 160 6.76 -5.22 7.01
CA LEU A 160 7.20 -4.15 6.12
C LEU A 160 8.71 -3.89 6.33
N PRO A 161 9.57 -4.89 6.08
CA PRO A 161 11.00 -4.82 6.42
C PRO A 161 11.77 -3.72 5.68
N LEU A 162 11.38 -3.34 4.45
CA LEU A 162 12.01 -2.23 3.74
C LEU A 162 11.66 -0.89 4.39
N LEU A 163 10.40 -0.68 4.76
CA LEU A 163 9.96 0.49 5.52
C LEU A 163 10.68 0.55 6.86
N ALA A 164 10.75 -0.56 7.61
CA ALA A 164 11.44 -0.61 8.89
C ALA A 164 12.92 -0.20 8.75
N ARG A 165 13.62 -0.73 7.74
CA ARG A 165 15.02 -0.36 7.44
C ARG A 165 15.17 1.11 7.09
N ARG A 166 14.23 1.67 6.33
CA ARG A 166 14.24 3.09 5.92
C ARG A 166 13.94 4.02 7.09
N MET A 167 13.17 3.53 8.07
CA MET A 167 12.80 4.24 9.30
C MET A 167 13.67 3.85 10.50
N ARG A 168 14.85 3.25 10.30
CA ARG A 168 15.72 2.78 11.39
C ARG A 168 16.11 3.88 12.39
N ASP A 169 16.18 5.13 11.94
CA ASP A 169 16.54 6.27 12.78
C ASP A 169 15.30 6.88 13.47
N ALA A 170 14.10 6.32 13.24
CA ALA A 170 12.87 6.77 13.89
C ALA A 170 12.85 6.38 15.37
N TYR A 171 13.40 5.22 15.73
CA TYR A 171 13.42 4.67 17.08
C TYR A 171 14.73 3.91 17.35
N GLU A 172 15.28 4.05 18.55
CA GLU A 172 16.52 3.37 18.96
C GLU A 172 16.26 1.91 19.39
N VAL A 173 15.81 1.07 18.45
CA VAL A 173 15.52 -0.35 18.69
C VAL A 173 16.03 -1.23 17.56
N THR A 174 16.46 -2.45 17.90
CA THR A 174 16.79 -3.48 16.91
C THR A 174 15.51 -4.09 16.36
N VAL A 175 15.24 -3.90 15.07
CA VAL A 175 14.05 -4.38 14.37
C VAL A 175 14.04 -5.91 14.27
N ALA A 176 12.86 -6.54 14.45
CA ALA A 176 12.68 -7.97 14.24
C ALA A 176 12.93 -8.35 12.78
N GLN A 177 13.52 -9.51 12.54
CA GLN A 177 13.68 -10.04 11.18
C GLN A 177 12.35 -10.63 10.71
N SER A 178 11.90 -10.21 9.53
CA SER A 178 10.73 -10.80 8.89
C SER A 178 10.92 -12.31 8.72
N THR A 179 9.96 -13.09 9.20
CA THR A 179 9.91 -14.53 8.91
C THR A 179 9.43 -14.80 7.49
N LYS A 180 8.82 -13.80 6.83
CA LYS A 180 8.42 -13.86 5.43
C LYS A 180 9.60 -13.48 4.54
N GLY A 181 9.85 -14.29 3.51
CA GLY A 181 10.83 -13.94 2.48
C GLY A 181 10.44 -12.64 1.76
N ALA A 182 11.43 -11.94 1.20
CA ALA A 182 11.16 -10.78 0.36
C ALA A 182 10.24 -11.16 -0.82
N PRO A 183 9.30 -10.30 -1.23
CA PRO A 183 8.46 -10.58 -2.39
C PRO A 183 9.34 -10.76 -3.63
N SER A 184 9.05 -11.78 -4.44
CA SER A 184 9.80 -12.06 -5.67
C SER A 184 9.69 -10.95 -6.71
N LEU A 185 8.64 -10.13 -6.63
CA LEU A 185 8.39 -8.99 -7.50
C LEU A 185 7.72 -7.88 -6.68
N ALA A 186 8.44 -6.83 -6.27
CA ALA A 186 7.86 -5.76 -5.43
C ALA A 186 7.14 -4.65 -6.22
N PHE A 187 7.29 -4.62 -7.54
CA PHE A 187 6.80 -3.53 -8.40
C PHE A 187 6.56 -4.01 -9.84
N ARG A 188 5.53 -3.45 -10.49
CA ARG A 188 5.27 -3.59 -11.93
C ARG A 188 4.59 -2.33 -12.46
N GLY A 189 4.89 -1.92 -13.70
CA GLY A 189 4.26 -0.77 -14.35
C GLY A 189 5.23 0.35 -14.72
N VAL A 190 4.72 1.57 -14.85
CA VAL A 190 5.44 2.71 -15.46
C VAL A 190 5.48 3.98 -14.62
N ARG A 191 4.96 4.00 -13.39
CA ARG A 191 4.99 5.17 -12.51
C ARG A 191 6.03 4.99 -11.42
N CYS A 192 6.91 5.97 -11.28
CA CYS A 192 7.90 5.98 -10.21
C CYS A 192 7.20 6.09 -8.85
N VAL A 193 7.47 5.14 -7.94
CA VAL A 193 6.89 5.12 -6.59
C VAL A 193 7.22 6.40 -5.82
N SER A 194 8.42 6.96 -6.01
CA SER A 194 8.88 8.16 -5.29
C SER A 194 8.20 9.44 -5.79
N CYS A 195 8.32 9.75 -7.09
CA CYS A 195 7.89 11.04 -7.65
C CYS A 195 6.57 11.00 -8.43
N ASP A 196 5.95 9.82 -8.58
CA ASP A 196 4.70 9.61 -9.31
C ASP A 196 4.79 9.92 -10.83
N LYS A 197 5.98 10.28 -11.35
CA LYS A 197 6.17 10.51 -12.78
C LYS A 197 6.04 9.18 -13.55
N SER A 198 5.30 9.24 -14.65
CA SER A 198 5.20 8.13 -15.61
C SER A 198 6.42 8.14 -16.54
N VAL A 199 7.04 6.98 -16.74
CA VAL A 199 8.12 6.77 -17.71
C VAL A 199 7.57 6.08 -18.97
N ASN A 200 8.21 6.30 -20.11
CA ASN A 200 7.74 5.76 -21.39
C ASN A 200 7.88 4.23 -21.49
N ARG A 201 8.76 3.61 -20.69
CA ARG A 201 8.99 2.16 -20.66
C ARG A 201 9.24 1.70 -19.22
N SER A 202 8.64 0.58 -18.83
CA SER A 202 8.80 0.00 -17.47
C SER A 202 10.25 -0.29 -17.11
N GLY A 203 11.09 -0.69 -18.08
CA GLY A 203 12.53 -0.93 -17.88
C GLY A 203 13.37 0.30 -17.50
N MET A 204 12.77 1.49 -17.42
CA MET A 204 13.43 2.71 -16.91
C MET A 204 13.28 2.88 -15.39
N LEU A 205 12.60 1.96 -14.70
CA LEU A 205 12.46 1.98 -13.25
C LEU A 205 13.26 0.83 -12.64
N VAL A 206 14.21 1.14 -11.75
CA VAL A 206 14.91 0.12 -10.95
C VAL A 206 14.14 -0.04 -9.65
N SER A 207 13.59 -1.24 -9.42
CA SER A 207 12.74 -1.52 -8.25
C SER A 207 11.60 -0.51 -8.06
N GLY A 208 11.03 0.01 -9.16
CA GLY A 208 9.94 0.97 -9.14
C GLY A 208 10.33 2.43 -8.95
N VAL A 209 11.62 2.76 -8.95
CA VAL A 209 12.13 4.13 -8.78
C VAL A 209 12.79 4.58 -10.07
N CYS A 210 12.59 5.83 -10.50
CA CYS A 210 13.25 6.37 -11.67
C CYS A 210 14.66 6.87 -11.32
N SER A 211 15.51 7.00 -12.34
CA SER A 211 16.90 7.45 -12.20
C SER A 211 17.05 8.78 -11.45
N GLU A 212 16.14 9.74 -11.65
CA GLU A 212 16.15 11.03 -10.91
C GLU A 212 15.95 10.85 -9.40
N CYS A 213 15.22 9.81 -8.98
CA CYS A 213 14.90 9.55 -7.59
C CYS A 213 15.88 8.59 -6.92
N GLU A 214 16.58 7.73 -7.68
CA GLU A 214 17.61 6.84 -7.14
C GLU A 214 18.77 7.59 -6.49
N VAL A 215 19.14 8.76 -7.03
CA VAL A 215 20.27 9.56 -6.52
C VAL A 215 19.96 10.23 -5.16
N VAL A 216 18.68 10.24 -4.75
CA VAL A 216 18.18 10.97 -3.58
C VAL A 216 17.89 10.04 -2.40
N THR A 217 17.86 8.72 -2.62
CA THR A 217 17.38 7.72 -1.66
C THR A 217 18.45 6.96 -0.91
#